data_AF-A0A6I4VVR6-F1
#
_entry.id   AF-A0A6I4VVR6-F1
#
_cell.length_a   1.000
_cell.length_b   1.000
_cell.length_c   1.000
_cell.angle_alpha   90.00
_cell.angle_beta   90.00
_cell.angle_gamma   90.00
#
_symmetry.space_group_name_H-M   'P 1'
#
loop_
_entity.id
_entity.type
_entity.pdbx_description
1 polymer ?
#
loop_
_entity_poly.entity_id
_entity_poly.type
_entity_poly.pdbx_seq_one_letter_code
_entity_poly.pdbx_strand_id
1 'polypeptide(L)'
;MDIKNYLTRIGVTGNIKNSLEDLAQIQENHVTHIPFENLDIIQGIPLSFDINHLYQKIVNHQRGGVCYELNGLFHFFLQELGFAVSMRAATVYLNGSWFKQGSHLTNIVCLNEVYYLVDVGFGGNTPSKPIPLTGEEIHILNAYYRVKPFREEPDTLILEKKKTRIGLCSISFHKWKER
;
A
#
# COMPACT_ATOMS: atom_id res chain seq x y z
N MET A 1 13.09 -9.54 10.78
CA MET A 1 11.85 -9.05 11.43
C MET A 1 11.12 -10.23 12.05
N ASP A 2 10.53 -10.10 13.24
CA ASP A 2 9.67 -11.17 13.80
C ASP A 2 8.24 -11.04 13.27
N ILE A 3 7.86 -11.98 12.42
CA ILE A 3 6.57 -12.08 11.74
C ILE A 3 5.41 -12.32 12.71
N LYS A 4 5.61 -13.09 13.79
CA LYS A 4 4.54 -13.35 14.76
C LYS A 4 4.17 -12.08 15.51
N ASN A 5 5.17 -11.30 15.90
CA ASN A 5 4.94 -10.01 16.55
C ASN A 5 4.32 -8.99 15.58
N TYR A 6 4.71 -9.00 14.30
CA TYR A 6 4.03 -8.17 13.29
C TYR A 6 2.55 -8.54 13.12
N LEU A 7 2.23 -9.83 12.98
CA LEU A 7 0.85 -10.34 12.90
C LEU A 7 0.04 -9.95 14.14
N THR A 8 0.66 -10.04 15.32
CA THR A 8 0.05 -9.63 16.59
C THR A 8 -0.23 -8.12 16.60
N ARG A 9 0.71 -7.29 16.11
CA ARG A 9 0.54 -5.83 16.01
C ARG A 9 -0.66 -5.43 15.15
N ILE A 10 -0.98 -6.22 14.13
CA ILE A 10 -2.13 -6.00 13.25
C ILE A 10 -3.36 -6.84 13.62
N GLY A 11 -3.33 -7.60 14.73
CA GLY A 11 -4.49 -8.39 15.17
C GLY A 11 -4.81 -9.61 14.30
N VAL A 12 -3.88 -10.08 13.46
CA VAL A 12 -4.07 -11.28 12.64
C VAL A 12 -3.67 -12.53 13.44
N THR A 13 -4.56 -13.51 13.44
CA THR A 13 -4.34 -14.82 14.07
C THR A 13 -4.55 -15.93 13.05
N GLY A 14 -3.87 -17.07 13.25
CA GLY A 14 -3.95 -18.21 12.36
C GLY A 14 -2.72 -18.35 11.45
N ASN A 15 -2.77 -19.36 10.58
CA ASN A 15 -1.68 -19.68 9.67
C ASN A 15 -1.94 -19.06 8.30
N ILE A 16 -0.99 -18.26 7.82
CA ILE A 16 -1.04 -17.62 6.50
C ILE A 16 -0.60 -18.64 5.45
N LYS A 17 -1.43 -18.86 4.42
CA LYS A 17 -1.22 -19.80 3.32
C LYS A 17 -0.89 -19.10 1.99
N ASN A 18 -0.64 -17.80 2.03
CA ASN A 18 -0.33 -16.94 0.89
C ASN A 18 -1.43 -16.92 -0.18
N SER A 19 -2.71 -16.99 0.24
CA SER A 19 -3.84 -16.81 -0.66
C SER A 19 -4.22 -15.35 -0.85
N LEU A 20 -5.15 -15.07 -1.77
CA LEU A 20 -5.71 -13.73 -1.93
C LEU A 20 -6.51 -13.30 -0.70
N GLU A 21 -7.20 -14.23 -0.06
CA GLU A 21 -7.95 -13.99 1.18
C GLU A 21 -7.00 -13.60 2.32
N ASP A 22 -5.87 -14.30 2.45
CA ASP A 22 -4.84 -13.95 3.43
C ASP A 22 -4.28 -12.55 3.15
N LEU A 23 -3.95 -12.26 1.88
CA LEU A 23 -3.42 -10.97 1.46
C LEU A 23 -4.41 -9.83 1.76
N ALA A 24 -5.70 -10.07 1.51
CA ALA A 24 -6.76 -9.13 1.83
C ALA A 24 -6.89 -8.93 3.34
N GLN A 25 -6.87 -10.01 4.12
CA GLN A 25 -6.95 -9.96 5.57
C GLN A 25 -5.78 -9.19 6.19
N ILE A 26 -4.53 -9.46 5.78
CA ILE A 26 -3.36 -8.78 6.33
C ILE A 26 -3.31 -7.30 5.93
N GLN A 27 -3.70 -6.94 4.70
CA GLN A 27 -3.79 -5.54 4.27
C GLN A 27 -4.86 -4.78 5.06
N GLU A 28 -6.06 -5.32 5.16
CA GLU A 28 -7.17 -4.71 5.90
C GLU A 28 -6.80 -4.49 7.38
N ASN A 29 -6.20 -5.51 7.99
CA ASN A 29 -5.75 -5.44 9.37
C ASN A 29 -4.61 -4.44 9.59
N HIS A 30 -3.65 -4.35 8.66
CA HIS A 30 -2.62 -3.33 8.75
C HIS A 30 -3.21 -1.92 8.69
N VAL A 31 -4.05 -1.65 7.69
CA VAL A 31 -4.68 -0.33 7.49
C VAL A 31 -5.55 0.10 8.68
N THR A 32 -6.14 -0.86 9.39
CA THR A 32 -7.02 -0.58 10.54
C THR A 32 -6.27 -0.45 11.86
N HIS A 33 -5.11 -1.10 12.04
CA HIS A 33 -4.39 -1.12 13.31
C HIS A 33 -3.16 -0.20 13.36
N ILE A 34 -2.54 0.10 12.21
CA ILE A 34 -1.34 0.93 12.14
C ILE A 34 -1.71 2.31 11.58
N PRO A 35 -1.52 3.39 12.35
CA PRO A 35 -1.92 4.72 11.90
C PRO A 35 -1.00 5.25 10.80
N PHE A 36 -1.56 6.03 9.89
CA PHE A 36 -0.78 6.94 9.06
C PHE A 36 -0.49 8.21 9.86
N GLU A 37 0.78 8.59 9.99
CA GLU A 37 1.21 9.76 10.77
C GLU A 37 2.52 10.36 10.24
N ASN A 38 2.75 11.63 10.54
CA ASN A 38 3.91 12.40 10.12
C ASN A 38 4.61 13.12 11.29
N LEU A 39 4.50 12.58 12.50
CA LEU A 39 5.02 13.21 13.73
C LEU A 39 6.53 13.39 13.69
N ASP A 40 7.27 12.41 13.16
CA ASP A 40 8.73 12.51 13.01
C ASP A 40 9.12 13.67 12.08
N ILE A 41 8.38 13.86 10.98
CA ILE A 41 8.59 14.98 10.05
C ILE A 41 8.33 16.31 10.76
N ILE A 42 7.26 16.41 11.53
CA ILE A 42 6.92 17.61 12.31
C ILE A 42 8.02 17.93 13.34
N GLN A 43 8.63 16.91 13.92
CA GLN A 43 9.72 17.03 14.89
C GLN A 43 11.11 17.22 14.25
N GLY A 44 11.20 17.24 12.91
CA GLY A 44 12.48 17.33 12.19
C GLY A 44 13.34 16.07 12.31
N ILE A 45 12.76 14.94 12.73
CA ILE A 45 13.42 13.64 12.78
C ILE A 45 13.45 13.09 11.34
N PRO A 46 14.63 12.75 10.80
CA PRO A 46 14.73 12.17 9.46
C PRO A 46 13.96 10.85 9.35
N LEU A 47 13.27 10.66 8.22
CA LEU A 47 12.67 9.37 7.90
C LEU A 47 13.76 8.32 7.70
N SER A 48 13.50 7.11 8.17
CA SER A 48 14.40 5.98 7.99
C SER A 48 13.82 5.01 6.96
N PHE A 49 14.71 4.40 6.18
CA PHE A 49 14.40 3.26 5.31
C PHE A 49 15.02 1.96 5.83
N ASP A 50 15.68 2.01 7.00
CA ASP A 50 16.23 0.83 7.65
C ASP A 50 15.12 -0.02 8.25
N ILE A 51 15.06 -1.29 7.88
CA ILE A 51 13.96 -2.18 8.25
C ILE A 51 13.94 -2.50 9.73
N ASN A 52 15.11 -2.54 10.40
CA ASN A 52 15.13 -2.73 11.84
C ASN A 52 14.55 -1.50 12.55
N HIS A 53 14.92 -0.30 12.11
CA HIS A 53 14.36 0.93 12.66
C HIS A 53 12.86 1.06 12.42
N LEU A 54 12.38 0.79 11.20
CA LEU A 54 10.95 0.79 10.86
C LEU A 54 10.17 -0.23 11.71
N TYR A 55 10.72 -1.43 11.87
CA TYR A 55 10.11 -2.47 12.70
C TYR A 55 10.02 -2.03 14.17
N GLN A 56 11.10 -1.48 14.74
CA GLN A 56 11.09 -0.97 16.11
C GLN A 56 10.03 0.13 16.29
N LYS A 57 9.99 1.10 15.37
CA LYS A 57 9.03 2.21 15.41
C LYS A 57 7.58 1.72 15.30
N ILE A 58 7.24 1.01 14.23
CA ILE A 58 5.85 0.70 13.87
C ILE A 58 5.29 -0.46 14.71
N VAL A 59 6.10 -1.49 14.95
CA VAL A 59 5.66 -2.71 15.63
C VAL A 59 5.88 -2.59 17.13
N ASN A 60 7.13 -2.37 17.58
CA ASN A 60 7.46 -2.44 19.00
C ASN A 60 7.02 -1.19 19.77
N HIS A 61 7.24 0.00 19.21
CA HIS A 61 6.80 1.26 19.80
C HIS A 61 5.36 1.63 19.41
N GLN A 62 4.69 0.78 18.63
CA GLN A 62 3.28 0.95 18.21
C GLN A 62 2.98 2.29 17.53
N ARG A 63 3.98 2.90 16.88
CA ARG A 63 3.81 4.13 16.10
C ARG A 63 3.26 3.83 14.70
N GLY A 64 2.98 4.90 13.97
CA GLY A 64 2.63 4.84 12.55
C GLY A 64 3.80 5.24 11.68
N GLY A 65 3.48 5.68 10.45
CA GLY A 65 4.44 6.33 9.58
C GLY A 65 3.78 6.91 8.33
N VAL A 66 4.61 7.46 7.45
CA VAL A 66 4.18 7.89 6.11
C VAL A 66 4.26 6.74 5.10
N CYS A 67 3.87 7.00 3.85
CA CYS A 67 3.74 5.97 2.81
C CYS A 67 5.00 5.11 2.62
N TYR A 68 6.19 5.71 2.61
CA TYR A 68 7.44 4.97 2.44
C TYR A 68 7.78 4.06 3.61
N GLU A 69 7.47 4.49 4.83
CA GLU A 69 7.72 3.70 6.05
C GLU A 69 6.74 2.54 6.13
N LEU A 70 5.45 2.81 5.90
CA LEU A 70 4.39 1.81 5.96
C LEU A 70 4.49 0.79 4.83
N ASN A 71 4.49 1.24 3.57
CA ASN A 71 4.59 0.33 2.42
C ASN A 71 5.97 -0.32 2.33
N GLY A 72 7.03 0.34 2.80
CA GLY A 72 8.36 -0.24 2.93
C GLY A 72 8.36 -1.40 3.91
N LEU A 73 7.97 -1.17 5.17
CA LEU A 73 7.91 -2.26 6.16
C LEU A 73 6.97 -3.39 5.73
N PHE A 74 5.81 -3.05 5.16
CA PHE A 74 4.83 -4.02 4.66
C PHE A 74 5.38 -4.85 3.49
N HIS A 75 6.22 -4.26 2.62
CA HIS A 75 6.91 -4.99 1.55
C HIS A 75 7.76 -6.13 2.12
N PHE A 76 8.63 -5.82 3.08
CA PHE A 76 9.49 -6.83 3.71
C PHE A 76 8.66 -7.88 4.46
N PHE A 77 7.55 -7.48 5.09
CA PHE A 77 6.63 -8.42 5.72
C PHE A 77 6.01 -9.41 4.73
N LEU A 78 5.55 -8.91 3.58
CA LEU A 78 5.01 -9.76 2.51
C LEU A 78 6.08 -10.70 1.92
N GLN A 79 7.32 -10.21 1.73
CA GLN A 79 8.43 -11.05 1.26
C GLN A 79 8.74 -12.20 2.23
N GLU A 80 8.81 -11.92 3.52
CA GLU A 80 9.07 -12.93 4.56
C GLU A 80 7.94 -13.95 4.68
N LEU A 81 6.69 -13.56 4.39
CA LEU A 81 5.58 -14.49 4.26
C LEU A 81 5.66 -15.34 2.98
N GLY A 82 6.47 -14.95 1.99
CA GLY A 82 6.66 -15.68 0.73
C GLY A 82 5.76 -15.19 -0.41
N PHE A 83 5.18 -13.99 -0.32
CA PHE A 83 4.48 -13.39 -1.45
C PHE A 83 5.47 -12.90 -2.51
N ALA A 84 5.12 -13.08 -3.78
CA ALA A 84 5.84 -12.48 -4.90
C ALA A 84 5.50 -10.99 -5.00
N VAL A 85 6.19 -10.16 -4.22
CA VAL A 85 5.91 -8.72 -4.08
C VAL A 85 7.03 -7.86 -4.66
N SER A 86 6.66 -6.70 -5.20
CA SER A 86 7.60 -5.70 -5.68
C SER A 86 7.13 -4.28 -5.36
N MET A 87 8.06 -3.42 -4.93
CA MET A 87 7.77 -2.00 -4.67
C MET A 87 7.63 -1.21 -5.98
N ARG A 88 6.73 -0.22 -5.99
CA ARG A 88 6.58 0.74 -7.08
C ARG A 88 6.54 2.16 -6.55
N ALA A 89 7.39 3.00 -7.12
CA ALA A 89 7.25 4.44 -6.99
C ALA A 89 5.95 4.86 -7.70
N ALA A 90 5.19 5.72 -7.04
CA ALA A 90 3.95 6.24 -7.54
C ALA A 90 3.84 7.75 -7.29
N THR A 91 2.99 8.44 -8.05
CA THR A 91 2.77 9.89 -7.88
C THR A 91 1.33 10.14 -7.46
N VAL A 92 1.13 10.98 -6.45
CA VAL A 92 -0.21 11.30 -5.95
C VAL A 92 -0.88 12.34 -6.84
N TYR A 93 -2.14 12.11 -7.19
CA TYR A 93 -3.05 13.10 -7.72
C TYR A 93 -4.16 13.38 -6.71
N LEU A 94 -4.21 14.63 -6.24
CA LEU A 94 -5.20 15.06 -5.25
C LEU A 94 -5.55 16.54 -5.50
N ASN A 95 -6.82 16.89 -5.26
CA ASN A 95 -7.32 18.27 -5.40
C ASN A 95 -7.03 18.93 -6.76
N GLY A 96 -7.10 18.14 -7.85
CA GLY A 96 -6.92 18.66 -9.21
C GLY A 96 -5.47 18.84 -9.65
N SER A 97 -4.49 18.36 -8.88
CA SER A 97 -3.07 18.54 -9.18
C SER A 97 -2.23 17.30 -8.85
N TRP A 98 -1.14 17.12 -9.61
CA TRP A 98 -0.13 16.12 -9.34
C TRP A 98 0.89 16.63 -8.31
N PHE A 99 1.26 15.75 -7.40
CA PHE A 99 2.36 15.98 -6.46
C PHE A 99 3.71 15.74 -7.16
N LYS A 100 4.81 15.97 -6.43
CA LYS A 100 6.15 15.68 -6.93
C LYS A 100 6.23 14.22 -7.43
N GLN A 101 6.86 14.02 -8.59
CA GLN A 101 7.02 12.69 -9.16
C GLN A 101 7.61 11.71 -8.14
N GLY A 102 6.98 10.54 -8.04
CA GLY A 102 7.41 9.48 -7.13
C GLY A 102 7.11 9.77 -5.66
N SER A 103 6.25 10.74 -5.31
CA SER A 103 5.88 11.13 -3.93
C SER A 103 5.22 10.03 -3.08
N HIS A 104 4.94 8.87 -3.66
CA HIS A 104 4.27 7.76 -3.02
C HIS A 104 4.99 6.45 -3.30
N LEU A 105 4.85 5.50 -2.39
CA LEU A 105 5.32 4.13 -2.53
C LEU A 105 4.11 3.22 -2.43
N THR A 106 4.00 2.23 -3.31
CA THR A 106 2.97 1.18 -3.24
C THR A 106 3.60 -0.18 -3.54
N ASN A 107 2.90 -1.28 -3.27
CA ASN A 107 3.35 -2.62 -3.56
C ASN A 107 2.51 -3.26 -4.67
N ILE A 108 3.15 -4.09 -5.50
CA ILE A 108 2.49 -4.97 -6.46
C ILE A 108 2.78 -6.41 -6.06
N VAL A 109 1.74 -7.19 -5.81
CA VAL A 109 1.82 -8.63 -5.49
C VAL A 109 1.31 -9.44 -6.67
N CYS A 110 2.05 -10.47 -7.07
CA CYS A 110 1.62 -11.46 -8.06
C CYS A 110 1.09 -12.71 -7.34
N LEU A 111 -0.15 -13.10 -7.63
CA LEU A 111 -0.78 -14.33 -7.17
C LEU A 111 -1.47 -15.01 -8.34
N ASN A 112 -1.13 -16.27 -8.63
CA ASN A 112 -1.71 -17.05 -9.72
C ASN A 112 -1.74 -16.27 -11.06
N GLU A 113 -0.60 -15.65 -11.42
CA GLU A 113 -0.42 -14.85 -12.64
C GLU A 113 -1.24 -13.54 -12.71
N VAL A 114 -1.97 -13.21 -11.64
CA VAL A 114 -2.70 -11.95 -11.51
C VAL A 114 -1.92 -10.99 -10.62
N TYR A 115 -1.78 -9.75 -11.07
CA TYR A 115 -1.12 -8.69 -10.32
C TYR A 115 -2.14 -7.86 -9.55
N TYR A 116 -1.81 -7.57 -8.30
CA TYR A 116 -2.62 -6.77 -7.39
C TYR A 116 -1.83 -5.59 -6.86
N LEU A 117 -2.44 -4.40 -6.88
CA LEU A 117 -1.97 -3.25 -6.13
C LEU A 117 -2.34 -3.44 -4.67
N VAL A 118 -1.33 -3.37 -3.82
CA VAL A 118 -1.42 -3.55 -2.38
C VAL A 118 -0.78 -2.33 -1.72
N ASP A 119 -1.59 -1.58 -1.00
CA ASP A 119 -1.17 -0.32 -0.40
C ASP A 119 -1.68 -0.25 1.04
N VAL A 120 -0.79 0.14 1.95
CA VAL A 120 -1.09 0.37 3.37
C VAL A 120 -0.73 1.79 3.82
N GLY A 121 -0.30 2.65 2.91
CA GLY A 121 0.36 3.92 3.21
C GLY A 121 -0.24 5.14 2.54
N PHE A 122 -1.37 5.04 1.84
CA PHE A 122 -2.03 6.16 1.14
C PHE A 122 -2.99 6.99 2.03
N GLY A 123 -2.81 6.92 3.35
CA GLY A 123 -3.62 7.63 4.35
C GLY A 123 -5.12 7.33 4.25
N GLY A 124 -5.98 8.35 4.36
CA GLY A 124 -7.45 8.19 4.24
C GLY A 124 -7.94 7.75 2.84
N ASN A 125 -7.02 7.57 1.89
CA ASN A 125 -7.31 7.12 0.54
C ASN A 125 -6.92 5.66 0.25
N THR A 126 -6.27 5.00 1.19
CA THR A 126 -5.85 3.60 1.07
C THR A 126 -7.05 2.67 0.85
N PRO A 127 -7.04 1.82 -0.19
CA PRO A 127 -7.98 0.70 -0.27
C PRO A 127 -7.64 -0.32 0.82
N SER A 128 -8.63 -0.81 1.57
CA SER A 128 -8.38 -1.83 2.59
C SER A 128 -8.21 -3.24 2.02
N LYS A 129 -8.26 -3.41 0.69
CA LYS A 129 -8.12 -4.70 0.01
C LYS A 129 -7.22 -4.57 -1.23
N PRO A 130 -6.62 -5.69 -1.69
CA PRO A 130 -5.84 -5.72 -2.92
C PRO A 130 -6.70 -5.35 -4.12
N ILE A 131 -6.19 -4.50 -4.99
CA ILE A 131 -6.91 -4.08 -6.21
C ILE A 131 -6.27 -4.75 -7.43
N PRO A 132 -6.99 -5.59 -8.19
CA PRO A 132 -6.43 -6.29 -9.34
C PRO A 132 -6.10 -5.28 -10.45
N LEU A 133 -5.00 -5.56 -11.16
CA LEU A 133 -4.55 -4.79 -12.33
C LEU A 133 -5.28 -5.20 -13.61
N THR A 134 -6.46 -5.82 -13.49
CA THR A 134 -7.30 -6.30 -14.61
C THR A 134 -8.22 -5.20 -15.16
N GLY A 135 -8.38 -4.08 -14.46
CA GLY A 135 -9.39 -3.07 -14.79
C GLY A 135 -10.77 -3.35 -14.20
N GLU A 136 -10.90 -4.37 -13.37
CA GLU A 136 -12.11 -4.61 -12.58
C GLU A 136 -12.32 -3.49 -11.56
N GLU A 137 -13.58 -3.08 -11.38
CA GLU A 137 -13.96 -2.13 -10.34
C GLU A 137 -14.34 -2.88 -9.07
N ILE A 138 -13.67 -2.56 -7.96
CA ILE A 138 -13.94 -3.12 -6.64
C ILE A 138 -14.63 -2.08 -5.77
N HIS A 139 -15.75 -2.48 -5.19
CA HIS A 139 -16.46 -1.67 -4.19
C HIS A 139 -15.97 -2.01 -2.78
N ILE A 140 -15.44 -1.00 -2.07
CA ILE A 140 -14.95 -1.13 -0.70
C ILE A 140 -15.59 -0.03 0.14
N LEU A 141 -16.42 -0.43 1.12
CA LEU A 141 -17.21 0.47 1.95
C LEU A 141 -18.08 1.43 1.12
N ASN A 142 -17.69 2.70 1.01
CA ASN A 142 -18.41 3.78 0.33
C ASN A 142 -17.63 4.35 -0.88
N ALA A 143 -16.69 3.58 -1.43
CA ALA A 143 -15.85 4.00 -2.54
C ALA A 143 -15.62 2.86 -3.54
N TYR A 144 -15.45 3.25 -4.80
CA TYR A 144 -15.09 2.36 -5.88
C TYR A 144 -13.62 2.58 -6.24
N TYR A 145 -12.89 1.48 -6.41
CA TYR A 145 -11.48 1.45 -6.75
C TYR A 145 -11.26 0.65 -8.03
N ARG A 146 -10.39 1.14 -8.91
CA ARG A 146 -9.97 0.41 -10.10
C ARG A 146 -8.59 0.86 -10.54
N VAL A 147 -7.76 -0.07 -11.00
CA VAL A 147 -6.53 0.28 -11.72
C VAL A 147 -6.81 0.31 -13.22
N LYS A 148 -6.39 1.37 -13.93
CA LYS A 148 -6.56 1.49 -15.38
C LYS A 148 -5.33 2.14 -16.03
N PRO A 149 -5.13 2.02 -17.35
CA PRO A 149 -4.12 2.80 -18.06
C PRO A 149 -4.35 4.31 -17.91
N PHE A 150 -3.28 5.06 -17.72
CA PHE A 150 -3.29 6.51 -17.76
C PHE A 150 -3.18 6.98 -19.21
N ARG A 151 -4.15 7.77 -19.69
CA ARG A 151 -4.26 8.10 -21.12
C ARG A 151 -3.13 9.00 -21.62
N GLU A 152 -2.59 9.85 -20.74
CA GLU A 152 -1.54 10.82 -21.10
C GLU A 152 -0.15 10.15 -21.16
N GLU A 153 0.04 9.01 -20.48
CA GLU A 153 1.29 8.26 -20.47
C GLU A 153 1.02 6.75 -20.65
N PRO A 154 1.26 6.19 -21.85
CA PRO A 154 0.91 4.80 -22.20
C PRO A 154 1.49 3.72 -21.28
N ASP A 155 2.63 3.99 -20.67
CA ASP A 155 3.36 3.09 -19.77
C ASP A 155 3.00 3.29 -18.30
N THR A 156 1.96 4.07 -18.01
CA THR A 156 1.55 4.41 -16.65
C THR A 156 0.17 3.83 -16.36
N LEU A 157 0.02 3.23 -15.19
CA LEU A 157 -1.25 2.81 -14.61
C LEU A 157 -1.67 3.83 -13.55
N ILE A 158 -2.98 4.00 -13.36
CA ILE A 158 -3.56 4.85 -12.32
C ILE A 158 -4.54 4.05 -11.49
N LEU A 159 -4.35 4.07 -10.16
CA LEU A 159 -5.38 3.67 -9.22
C LEU A 159 -6.39 4.82 -9.13
N GLU A 160 -7.61 4.61 -9.61
CA GLU A 160 -8.70 5.55 -9.51
C GLU A 160 -9.54 5.22 -8.27
N LYS A 161 -9.72 6.20 -7.37
CA LYS A 161 -10.73 6.15 -6.31
C LYS A 161 -11.87 7.11 -6.62
N LYS A 162 -13.10 6.60 -6.66
CA LYS A 162 -14.33 7.38 -6.78
C LYS A 162 -15.14 7.29 -5.48
N LYS A 163 -15.37 8.43 -4.84
CA LYS A 163 -16.37 8.57 -3.77
C LYS A 163 -17.63 9.18 -4.36
N THR A 164 -18.79 8.76 -3.87
CA THR A 164 -20.10 9.27 -4.32
C THR A 164 -20.31 10.78 -4.12
N ARG A 165 -19.47 11.46 -3.32
CA ARG A 165 -19.58 12.89 -3.00
C ARG A 165 -18.27 13.69 -3.00
N ILE A 166 -17.11 13.09 -3.28
CA ILE A 166 -15.79 13.75 -3.18
C ILE A 166 -15.00 13.49 -4.46
N GLY A 167 -14.22 14.48 -4.89
CA GLY A 167 -13.39 14.46 -6.09
C GLY A 167 -12.44 13.27 -6.20
N LEU A 168 -11.94 13.07 -7.41
CA LEU A 168 -11.03 11.99 -7.77
C LEU A 168 -9.73 12.07 -6.94
N CYS A 169 -9.33 10.95 -6.35
CA CYS A 169 -8.00 10.79 -5.74
C CYS A 169 -7.35 9.55 -6.36
N SER A 170 -6.08 9.68 -6.74
CA SER A 170 -5.41 8.63 -7.49
C SER A 170 -3.91 8.57 -7.18
N ILE A 171 -3.31 7.42 -7.47
CA ILE A 171 -1.85 7.29 -7.60
C ILE A 171 -1.52 6.71 -8.98
N SER A 172 -0.47 7.23 -9.62
CA SER A 172 0.04 6.69 -10.88
C SER A 172 1.36 5.96 -10.70
N PHE A 173 1.60 4.88 -11.43
CA PHE A 173 2.84 4.10 -11.36
C PHE A 173 3.13 3.44 -12.71
N HIS A 174 4.42 3.29 -13.06
CA HIS A 174 4.81 2.71 -14.35
C HIS A 174 4.58 1.19 -14.40
N LYS A 175 4.19 0.71 -15.58
CA LYS A 175 4.20 -0.71 -15.94
C LYS A 175 5.62 -1.24 -15.86
N TRP A 176 5.76 -2.51 -15.50
CA TRP A 176 7.03 -3.20 -15.59
C TRP A 176 7.22 -3.77 -17.00
N LYS A 177 8.47 -3.93 -17.41
CA LYS A 177 8.81 -4.75 -18.58
C LYS A 177 8.77 -6.21 -18.14
N GLU A 178 7.97 -7.05 -18.80
CA GLU A 178 8.13 -8.49 -18.71
C GLU A 178 9.55 -8.83 -19.21
N ARG A 179 10.33 -9.54 -18.39
CA ARG A 179 11.68 -9.97 -18.73
C ARG A 179 11.63 -11.29 -19.48
#